data_AF-A0A1I0L520-F1
#
_entry.id   AF-A0A1I0L520-F1
#
_cell.length_a   1.000
_cell.length_b   1.000
_cell.length_c   1.000
_cell.angle_alpha   90.00
_cell.angle_beta   90.00
_cell.angle_gamma   90.00
#
_symmetry.space_group_name_H-M   'P 1'
#
loop_
_entity.id
_entity.type
_entity.pdbx_description
1 polymer ?
#
loop_
_entity_poly.entity_id
_entity_poly.type
_entity_poly.pdbx_seq_one_letter_code
_entity_poly.pdbx_strand_id
1 'polypeptide(L)'
;MATRREKNPAGGLTAEGRRAFKRRDGSNLKPGVRGKADTPEKLRRKGSFLRRTFGRATLPPLVNKEGQPTRLALSAHAWGEPVPKTEASARRLAAKGERLLARYKAVKRPASAGKTVRRRSTKARAPAGKPR
;
A
#
# COMPACT_ATOMS: atom_id res chain seq x y z
N MET A 1 3.27 -26.71 -1.03
CA MET A 1 2.99 -25.62 -0.04
C MET A 1 4.27 -25.28 0.72
N ALA A 2 4.46 -24.04 1.18
CA ALA A 2 5.68 -23.65 1.90
C ALA A 2 5.78 -24.31 3.29
N THR A 3 6.97 -24.79 3.65
CA THR A 3 7.24 -25.50 4.92
C THR A 3 7.31 -24.55 6.12
N ARG A 4 7.37 -25.08 7.35
CA ARG A 4 7.47 -24.26 8.57
C ARG A 4 8.74 -23.40 8.59
N ARG A 5 9.87 -23.91 8.08
CA ARG A 5 11.17 -23.18 8.00
C ARG A 5 11.15 -22.05 6.96
N GLU A 6 10.36 -22.21 5.91
CA GLU A 6 10.21 -21.21 4.84
C GLU A 6 9.33 -20.02 5.24
N LYS A 7 8.48 -20.20 6.26
CA LYS A 7 7.55 -19.20 6.77
C LYS A 7 8.14 -18.49 7.98
N ASN A 8 8.29 -17.16 7.91
CA ASN A 8 8.75 -16.39 9.06
C ASN A 8 7.58 -16.22 10.07
N PRO A 9 7.77 -16.53 11.37
CA PRO A 9 6.73 -16.34 12.40
C PRO A 9 6.30 -14.88 12.54
N ALA A 10 7.20 -13.91 12.34
CA ALA A 10 6.89 -12.48 12.34
C ALA A 10 6.25 -11.98 11.02
N GLY A 11 5.84 -12.90 10.14
CA GLY A 11 5.17 -12.62 8.87
C GLY A 11 6.07 -12.72 7.63
N GLY A 12 5.45 -13.02 6.48
CA GLY A 12 6.16 -13.18 5.21
C GLY A 12 7.02 -14.44 5.11
N LEU A 13 7.88 -14.48 4.09
CA LEU A 13 8.81 -15.60 3.82
C LEU A 13 10.20 -15.33 4.38
N THR A 14 10.85 -16.37 4.90
CA THR A 14 12.28 -16.35 5.25
C THR A 14 13.15 -16.22 3.98
N ALA A 15 14.45 -15.99 4.15
CA ALA A 15 15.37 -16.00 3.02
C ALA A 15 15.38 -17.37 2.32
N GLU A 16 15.37 -18.45 3.11
CA GLU A 16 15.19 -19.82 2.63
C GLU A 16 13.86 -20.00 1.89
N GLY A 17 12.74 -19.51 2.46
CA GLY A 17 11.44 -19.58 1.81
C GLY A 17 11.39 -18.88 0.45
N ARG A 18 12.07 -17.74 0.30
CA ARG A 18 12.19 -17.07 -1.01
C ARG A 18 13.08 -17.84 -1.98
N ARG A 19 14.17 -18.48 -1.51
CA ARG A 19 15.01 -19.37 -2.34
C ARG A 19 14.22 -20.60 -2.79
N ALA A 20 13.48 -21.23 -1.89
CA ALA A 20 12.60 -22.36 -2.21
C ALA A 20 11.52 -21.97 -3.21
N PHE A 21 10.89 -20.80 -3.03
CA PHE A 21 9.94 -20.24 -4.00
C PHE A 21 10.58 -20.02 -5.38
N LYS A 22 11.79 -19.44 -5.43
CA LYS A 22 12.53 -19.28 -6.69
C LYS A 22 12.82 -20.62 -7.38
N ARG A 23 13.20 -21.65 -6.62
CA ARG A 23 13.45 -23.00 -7.17
C ARG A 23 12.18 -23.65 -7.72
N ARG A 24 11.06 -23.49 -7.02
CA ARG A 24 9.78 -24.11 -7.40
C ARG A 24 9.08 -23.37 -8.54
N ASP A 25 8.96 -22.05 -8.43
CA ASP A 25 8.09 -21.23 -9.29
C ASP A 25 8.91 -20.35 -10.27
N GLY A 26 10.24 -20.50 -10.30
CA GLY A 26 11.16 -19.77 -11.19
C GLY A 26 11.34 -18.27 -10.88
N SER A 27 10.52 -17.70 -9.99
CA SER A 27 10.46 -16.24 -9.78
C SER A 27 11.24 -15.77 -8.56
N ASN A 28 12.07 -14.74 -8.76
CA ASN A 28 12.92 -14.17 -7.72
C ASN A 28 12.15 -13.16 -6.84
N LEU A 29 11.40 -13.67 -5.85
CA LEU A 29 10.69 -12.81 -4.92
C LEU A 29 11.65 -11.93 -4.11
N LYS A 30 11.51 -10.61 -4.27
CA LYS A 30 12.21 -9.63 -3.44
C LYS A 30 11.57 -9.55 -2.04
N PRO A 31 12.35 -9.29 -0.97
CA PRO A 31 11.81 -9.07 0.37
C PRO A 31 10.90 -7.83 0.41
N GLY A 32 10.00 -7.77 1.40
CA GLY A 32 9.14 -6.62 1.63
C GLY A 32 9.94 -5.33 1.81
N VAL A 33 9.40 -4.21 1.33
CA VAL A 33 10.07 -2.90 1.44
C VAL A 33 9.92 -2.40 2.86
N ARG A 34 10.96 -2.59 3.68
CA ARG A 34 11.03 -2.06 5.05
C ARG A 34 11.53 -0.60 5.04
N GLY A 35 11.08 0.18 6.03
CA GLY A 35 11.46 1.58 6.17
C GLY A 35 10.76 2.53 5.20
N LYS A 36 11.42 3.67 4.96
CA LYS A 36 10.94 4.74 4.08
C LYS A 36 10.95 4.30 2.60
N ALA A 37 9.91 4.68 1.87
CA ALA A 37 9.75 4.36 0.46
C ALA A 37 10.18 5.54 -0.41
N ASP A 38 11.50 5.77 -0.49
CA ASP A 38 12.05 7.00 -1.07
C ASP A 38 12.38 6.91 -2.56
N THR A 39 12.34 5.70 -3.13
CA THR A 39 12.54 5.49 -4.57
C THR A 39 11.22 5.16 -5.28
N PRO A 40 11.07 5.48 -6.58
CA PRO A 40 9.87 5.12 -7.34
C PRO A 40 9.54 3.62 -7.27
N GLU A 41 10.56 2.74 -7.30
CA GLU A 41 10.35 1.30 -7.16
C GLU A 41 9.81 0.94 -5.77
N LYS A 42 10.38 1.51 -4.70
CA LYS A 42 9.92 1.28 -3.32
C LYS A 42 8.48 1.77 -3.13
N LEU A 43 8.15 2.96 -3.64
CA LEU A 43 6.80 3.52 -3.65
C LEU A 43 5.81 2.56 -4.31
N ARG A 44 6.11 2.12 -5.54
CA ARG A 44 5.26 1.20 -6.31
C ARG A 44 5.05 -0.13 -5.58
N ARG A 45 6.14 -0.76 -5.13
CA ARG A 45 6.10 -2.09 -4.50
C ARG A 45 5.31 -2.06 -3.19
N LYS A 46 5.64 -1.12 -2.30
CA LYS A 46 4.99 -0.99 -0.99
C LYS A 46 3.53 -0.55 -1.14
N GLY A 47 3.28 0.44 -1.99
CA GLY A 47 1.93 0.92 -2.26
C GLY A 47 1.02 -0.17 -2.85
N SER A 48 1.52 -0.91 -3.84
CA SER A 48 0.77 -2.02 -4.45
C SER A 48 0.49 -3.15 -3.47
N PHE A 49 1.45 -3.51 -2.62
CA PHE A 49 1.25 -4.55 -1.61
C PHE A 49 0.16 -4.13 -0.63
N LEU A 50 0.27 -2.94 -0.01
CA LEU A 50 -0.68 -2.50 1.01
C LEU A 50 -2.10 -2.38 0.46
N ARG A 51 -2.25 -1.82 -0.76
CA ARG A 51 -3.57 -1.71 -1.42
C ARG A 51 -4.18 -3.08 -1.72
N ARG A 52 -3.40 -4.03 -2.25
CA ARG A 52 -3.92 -5.37 -2.59
C ARG A 52 -4.21 -6.23 -1.37
N THR A 53 -3.43 -6.07 -0.30
CA THR A 53 -3.56 -6.91 0.89
C THR A 53 -4.64 -6.40 1.83
N PHE A 54 -4.66 -5.09 2.09
CA PHE A 54 -5.53 -4.48 3.11
C PHE A 54 -6.67 -3.62 2.54
N GLY A 55 -6.67 -3.35 1.23
CA GLY A 55 -7.74 -2.60 0.54
C GLY A 55 -8.82 -3.48 -0.08
N ARG A 56 -8.89 -4.76 0.31
CA ARG A 56 -9.90 -5.71 -0.19
C ARG A 56 -11.29 -5.32 0.34
N ALA A 57 -12.34 -5.66 -0.40
CA ALA A 57 -13.72 -5.41 0.05
C ALA A 57 -13.98 -6.10 1.38
N THR A 58 -13.75 -7.41 1.40
CA THR A 58 -13.83 -8.25 2.61
C THR A 58 -12.43 -8.58 3.11
N LEU A 59 -12.14 -8.20 4.36
CA LEU A 59 -10.87 -8.53 5.01
C LEU A 59 -11.02 -9.83 5.82
N PRO A 60 -10.11 -10.81 5.63
CA PRO A 60 -10.00 -11.93 6.56
C PRO A 60 -9.72 -11.44 7.98
N PRO A 61 -10.07 -12.24 9.01
CA PRO A 61 -9.78 -11.90 10.40
C PRO A 61 -8.31 -11.50 10.61
N LEU A 62 -8.10 -10.34 11.24
CA LEU A 62 -6.78 -9.80 11.54
C LEU A 62 -6.21 -10.33 12.85
N VAL A 63 -7.09 -10.80 13.73
CA VAL A 63 -6.76 -11.50 14.97
C VAL A 63 -7.43 -12.88 14.97
N ASN A 64 -6.79 -13.85 15.63
CA ASN A 64 -7.39 -15.16 15.89
C ASN A 64 -8.30 -15.10 17.14
N LYS A 65 -8.85 -16.26 17.52
CA LYS A 65 -9.74 -16.40 18.68
C LYS A 65 -9.03 -16.04 19.99
N GLU A 66 -7.71 -16.23 20.03
CA GLU A 66 -6.83 -15.94 21.15
C GLU A 66 -6.36 -14.47 21.18
N GLY A 67 -6.86 -13.60 20.27
CA GLY A 67 -6.50 -12.19 20.19
C GLY A 67 -5.12 -11.90 19.59
N GLN A 68 -4.41 -12.93 19.12
CA GLN A 68 -3.11 -12.82 18.48
C GLN A 68 -3.25 -12.44 16.99
N PRO A 69 -2.31 -11.66 16.43
CA PRO A 69 -2.36 -11.29 15.01
C PRO A 69 -2.29 -12.49 14.08
N THR A 70 -3.19 -12.55 13.10
CA THR A 70 -3.16 -13.59 12.07
C THR A 70 -1.99 -13.40 11.13
N ARG A 71 -1.72 -14.43 10.30
CA ARG A 71 -0.66 -14.37 9.30
C ARG A 71 -0.86 -13.24 8.27
N LEU A 72 -2.11 -12.85 8.00
CA LEU A 72 -2.43 -11.68 7.19
C LEU A 72 -1.96 -10.40 7.88
N ALA A 73 -2.29 -10.21 9.16
CA ALA A 73 -1.86 -9.04 9.91
C ALA A 73 -0.32 -8.98 10.02
N LEU A 74 0.33 -10.09 10.31
CA LEU A 74 1.79 -10.20 10.38
C LEU A 74 2.47 -9.89 9.03
N SER A 75 1.77 -10.04 7.90
CA SER A 75 2.31 -9.66 6.60
C SER A 75 2.60 -8.15 6.50
N ALA A 76 1.89 -7.30 7.26
CA ALA A 76 2.21 -5.86 7.34
C ALA A 76 3.61 -5.63 7.94
N HIS A 77 3.95 -6.36 9.00
CA HIS A 77 5.25 -6.27 9.66
C HIS A 77 6.40 -6.69 8.74
N ALA A 78 6.19 -7.71 7.91
CA ALA A 78 7.18 -8.11 6.90
C ALA A 78 7.52 -6.98 5.90
N TRP A 79 6.62 -6.01 5.73
CA TRP A 79 6.76 -4.80 4.90
C TRP A 79 7.06 -3.52 5.71
N GLY A 80 7.48 -3.67 6.97
CA GLY A 80 7.85 -2.55 7.84
C GLY A 80 6.68 -1.61 8.14
N GLU A 81 5.46 -2.16 8.22
CA GLU A 81 4.28 -1.46 8.70
C GLU A 81 3.84 -2.05 10.05
N PRO A 82 3.12 -1.28 10.89
CA PRO A 82 2.55 -1.81 12.11
C PRO A 82 1.56 -2.94 11.82
N VAL A 83 1.51 -3.92 12.71
CA VAL A 83 0.59 -5.07 12.60
C VAL A 83 -0.84 -4.58 12.86
N PRO A 84 -1.76 -4.62 11.88
CA PRO A 84 -3.13 -4.18 12.08
C PRO A 84 -3.89 -5.24 12.89
N LYS A 85 -4.54 -4.82 13.98
CA LYS A 85 -5.42 -5.68 14.79
C LYS A 85 -6.91 -5.43 14.52
N THR A 86 -7.24 -4.27 13.95
CA THR A 86 -8.60 -3.84 13.64
C THR A 86 -8.76 -3.53 12.15
N GLU A 87 -9.98 -3.64 11.64
CA GLU A 87 -10.26 -3.28 10.25
C GLU A 87 -9.85 -1.82 9.95
N ALA A 88 -10.19 -0.88 10.84
CA ALA A 88 -9.79 0.52 10.69
C ALA A 88 -8.27 0.68 10.52
N SER A 89 -7.47 -0.07 11.29
CA SER A 89 -6.00 -0.06 11.14
C SER A 89 -5.54 -0.63 9.80
N ALA A 90 -6.18 -1.69 9.29
CA ALA A 90 -5.90 -2.23 7.97
C ALA A 90 -6.30 -1.24 6.85
N ARG A 91 -7.46 -0.59 6.96
CA ARG A 91 -7.90 0.44 5.99
C ARG A 91 -6.94 1.64 5.96
N ARG A 92 -6.38 2.05 7.11
CA ARG A 92 -5.31 3.07 7.16
C ARG A 92 -4.06 2.64 6.39
N LEU A 93 -3.68 1.36 6.45
CA LEU A 93 -2.58 0.83 5.63
C LEU A 93 -2.91 0.85 4.14
N ALA A 94 -4.14 0.51 3.75
CA ALA A 94 -4.59 0.60 2.37
C ALA A 94 -4.52 2.04 1.85
N ALA A 95 -5.03 3.02 2.61
CA ALA A 95 -4.97 4.44 2.28
C ALA A 95 -3.51 4.95 2.21
N LYS A 96 -2.61 4.46 3.07
CA LYS A 96 -1.17 4.70 2.93
C LYS A 96 -0.65 4.15 1.60
N GLY A 97 -1.06 2.93 1.24
CA GLY A 97 -0.71 2.31 -0.04
C GLY A 97 -1.13 3.15 -1.25
N GLU A 98 -2.35 3.68 -1.23
CA GLU A 98 -2.87 4.57 -2.28
C GLU A 98 -2.07 5.86 -2.40
N ARG A 99 -1.73 6.51 -1.27
CA ARG A 99 -0.86 7.70 -1.27
C ARG A 99 0.51 7.42 -1.87
N LEU A 100 1.11 6.27 -1.56
CA LEU A 100 2.40 5.87 -2.15
C LEU A 100 2.31 5.66 -3.66
N LEU A 101 1.21 5.05 -4.14
CA LEU A 101 0.95 4.86 -5.57
C LEU A 101 0.67 6.18 -6.29
N ALA A 102 -0.03 7.12 -5.66
CA ALA A 102 -0.25 8.46 -6.20
C ALA A 102 1.09 9.20 -6.38
N ARG A 103 1.97 9.16 -5.37
CA ARG A 103 3.34 9.71 -5.46
C ARG A 103 4.14 9.03 -6.58
N TYR A 104 4.07 7.71 -6.69
CA TYR A 104 4.73 6.98 -7.78
C TYR A 104 4.24 7.46 -9.16
N LYS A 105 2.92 7.60 -9.35
CA LYS A 105 2.34 8.09 -10.60
C LYS A 105 2.78 9.53 -10.91
N ALA A 106 2.85 10.40 -9.89
CA ALA A 106 3.33 11.76 -10.07
C ALA A 106 4.79 11.82 -10.52
N VAL A 107 5.68 11.00 -9.91
CA VAL A 107 7.10 10.92 -10.30
C VAL A 107 7.28 10.31 -11.70
N LYS A 108 6.38 9.40 -12.12
CA LYS A 108 6.43 8.79 -13.46
C LYS A 108 5.73 9.61 -14.54
N ARG A 109 4.95 10.63 -14.20
CA ARG A 109 4.26 11.46 -15.19
C ARG A 109 5.30 12.32 -15.92
N PRO A 110 5.41 12.26 -17.25
CA PRO A 110 6.30 13.15 -17.99
C PRO A 110 5.87 14.61 -17.77
N ALA A 111 6.84 15.52 -17.67
CA ALA A 111 6.62 16.95 -17.40
C ALA A 111 5.64 17.63 -18.40
N SER A 112 5.44 17.04 -19.58
CA SER A 112 4.54 17.53 -20.63
C SER A 112 3.04 17.30 -20.33
N ALA A 113 2.67 16.36 -19.44
CA ALA A 113 1.27 16.04 -19.16
C ALA A 113 0.61 16.98 -18.12
N GLY A 114 1.27 18.06 -17.71
CA GLY A 114 0.80 19.01 -16.68
C GLY A 114 0.17 20.30 -17.23
N LYS A 115 0.31 20.59 -18.52
CA LYS A 115 -0.26 21.79 -19.15
C LYS A 115 -1.71 21.55 -19.60
N THR A 116 -2.63 21.33 -18.68
CA THR A 116 -4.06 21.36 -19.06
C THR A 116 -4.89 21.93 -17.90
N VAL A 117 -5.27 23.19 -18.12
CA VAL A 117 -6.39 23.93 -17.50
C VAL A 117 -6.23 24.27 -16.01
N ARG A 118 -5.41 25.29 -15.75
CA ARG A 118 -5.69 26.24 -14.66
C ARG A 118 -6.98 26.97 -15.06
N ARG A 119 -8.13 26.39 -14.74
CA ARG A 119 -9.45 26.99 -14.94
C ARG A 119 -9.44 28.29 -14.12
N ARG A 120 -9.37 29.44 -14.80
CA ARG A 120 -9.53 30.74 -14.17
C ARG A 120 -10.90 30.73 -13.51
N SER A 121 -10.93 30.79 -12.18
CA SER A 121 -12.16 31.11 -11.46
C SER A 121 -12.58 32.51 -11.89
N THR A 122 -13.56 32.59 -12.78
CA THR A 122 -14.25 33.84 -13.09
C THR A 122 -15.00 34.24 -11.83
N LYS A 123 -14.46 35.24 -11.13
CA LYS A 123 -15.10 35.96 -10.04
C LYS A 123 -16.44 36.49 -10.57
N ALA A 124 -17.55 35.84 -10.19
CA ALA A 124 -18.88 36.36 -10.46
C ALA A 124 -19.02 37.70 -9.73
N ARG A 125 -19.12 38.78 -10.50
CA ARG A 125 -19.41 40.14 -10.02
C ARG A 125 -20.90 40.19 -9.71
N ALA A 126 -21.25 40.42 -8.44
CA ALA A 126 -22.63 40.66 -8.03
C ALA A 126 -23.18 41.92 -8.72
N PRO A 127 -24.42 41.92 -9.23
CA PRO A 127 -25.06 43.14 -9.67
C PRO A 127 -25.53 43.94 -8.43
N ALA A 128 -25.04 45.17 -8.31
CA ALA A 128 -25.47 46.13 -7.31
C ALA A 128 -26.53 47.07 -7.91
N GLY A 129 -27.63 47.28 -7.17
CA GLY A 129 -28.61 48.36 -7.36
C GLY A 129 -29.70 48.03 -8.40
N LYS A 130 -30.98 48.32 -8.19
CA LYS A 130 -31.62 49.35 -7.36
C LYS A 130 -33.12 49.00 -7.22
N PRO A 131 -33.81 49.38 -6.13
CA PRO A 131 -35.16 49.93 -6.35
C PRO A 131 -35.43 51.13 -5.45
N ARG A 132 -35.67 52.29 -6.06
CA ARG A 132 -36.58 53.33 -5.59
C ARG A 132 -37.06 54.09 -6.81
#